data_AF-A0A967MVK7-F1
#
_entry.id   AF-A0A967MVK7-F1
#
_cell.length_a   1.000
_cell.length_b   1.000
_cell.length_c   1.000
_cell.angle_alpha   90.00
_cell.angle_beta   90.00
_cell.angle_gamma   90.00
#
_symmetry.space_group_name_H-M   'P 1'
#
loop_
_entity.id
_entity.type
_entity.pdbx_description
1 polymer ?
#
loop_
_entity_poly.entity_id
_entity_poly.type
_entity_poly.pdbx_seq_one_letter_code
_entity_poly.pdbx_strand_id
1 'polypeptide(L)'
;MQIKKIFVISILILLTIGSLTESRIVNGSESPAKPMEFSAEVLRDKIRGGLLGQLLGNLNGIRHEMKYINEPGNVEEYVPSLDDGARTDDDTDLEWVYIVAMQRHNTIMLPPHLIVQLWKERINKRIWCSNQYARQLMDIGVRPPLTGSIVINPWAHFNISGQFICETFGLLAPGMPQTAAKIGLNYTRVTIDAEPAQTTQLFTTMIATAFTTDDVDKIIDAGLNSIDTKCAIRQIVNDVRRWHRLHPNNWRTTRRLVKEKYSRHNGAMRDKNGYELNTASTIAALLYGRADLAETLRIAFSFGWDADNNAATSGTIIGVIKGYRWMMSQGWRIVDRYQNTTRDDMPMDETITSFADRLIDLAEQVIIEKGGRRENVDGKIIYRVILEKPANILPLTDFSEQAGRLRAKMKSEIEQAIINGSDDQKLAFAAYLAICLDLAPELRQKHPQKWARVLKALNSYPKVVQVLYFHSPFPAGERLRKKAIAAGLLEPENRIKIW
;
A
#
# COMPACT_ATOMS: atom_id res chain seq x y z
N MET A 1 -13.18 91.92 -34.04
CA MET A 1 -14.40 91.20 -34.47
C MET A 1 -14.06 89.72 -34.57
N GLN A 2 -14.70 88.87 -33.75
CA GLN A 2 -14.76 87.38 -33.78
C GLN A 2 -13.43 86.60 -33.75
N ILE A 3 -12.95 86.14 -32.59
CA ILE A 3 -13.25 84.85 -31.93
C ILE A 3 -13.09 83.62 -32.85
N LYS A 4 -12.00 82.86 -32.66
CA LYS A 4 -12.01 81.39 -32.58
C LYS A 4 -10.84 80.93 -31.71
N LYS A 5 -11.18 80.27 -30.59
CA LYS A 5 -10.26 79.73 -29.58
C LYS A 5 -9.49 78.53 -30.15
N ILE A 6 -8.16 78.54 -30.01
CA ILE A 6 -7.30 77.37 -30.18
C ILE A 6 -6.81 76.99 -28.77
N PHE A 7 -7.18 75.80 -28.31
CA PHE A 7 -6.62 75.19 -27.11
C PHE A 7 -5.34 74.45 -27.50
N VAL A 8 -4.19 74.94 -27.06
CA VAL A 8 -2.93 74.18 -27.01
C VAL A 8 -2.72 73.81 -25.55
N ILE A 9 -2.86 72.52 -25.23
CA ILE A 9 -2.46 71.98 -23.92
C ILE A 9 -1.03 71.49 -24.07
N SER A 10 -0.10 72.28 -23.54
CA SER A 10 1.30 71.87 -23.35
C SER A 10 1.40 71.00 -22.10
N ILE A 11 1.86 69.77 -22.29
CA ILE A 11 2.15 68.78 -21.25
C ILE A 11 3.42 69.22 -20.51
N LEU A 12 3.29 69.64 -19.25
CA LEU A 12 4.40 69.82 -18.34
C LEU A 12 4.55 68.56 -17.50
N ILE A 13 5.64 67.82 -17.72
CA ILE A 13 6.03 66.65 -16.91
C ILE A 13 6.64 67.17 -15.61
N LEU A 14 5.92 66.98 -14.50
CA LEU A 14 6.43 67.16 -13.14
C LEU A 14 6.76 65.78 -12.56
N LEU A 15 8.05 65.50 -12.44
CA LEU A 15 8.61 64.37 -11.71
C LEU A 15 8.31 64.53 -10.21
N THR A 16 7.38 63.75 -9.69
CA THR A 16 7.24 63.51 -8.24
C THR A 16 7.82 62.14 -7.91
N ILE A 17 8.93 62.16 -7.18
CA ILE A 17 9.55 60.98 -6.58
C ILE A 17 8.66 60.55 -5.41
N GLY A 18 7.76 59.60 -5.67
CA GLY A 18 6.99 58.92 -4.64
C GLY A 18 7.80 57.75 -4.09
N SER A 19 8.03 57.74 -2.77
CA SER A 19 8.68 56.62 -2.09
C SER A 19 7.81 55.37 -2.21
N LEU A 20 8.29 54.37 -2.97
CA LEU A 20 7.79 53.01 -2.93
C LEU A 20 8.08 52.44 -1.54
N THR A 21 7.08 52.44 -0.67
CA THR A 21 7.09 51.57 0.51
C THR A 21 6.66 50.19 0.02
N GLU A 22 7.61 49.26 0.01
CA GLU A 22 7.36 47.84 -0.21
C GLU A 22 6.28 47.37 0.77
N SER A 23 5.10 47.04 0.24
CA SER A 23 4.12 46.26 0.97
C SER A 23 4.72 44.86 1.17
N ARG A 24 5.34 44.66 2.33
CA ARG A 24 5.65 43.31 2.82
C ARG A 24 4.34 42.54 2.84
N ILE A 25 4.22 41.59 1.91
CA ILE A 25 3.30 40.46 2.05
C ILE A 25 3.77 39.75 3.32
N VAL A 26 3.13 40.06 4.43
CA VAL A 26 3.20 39.24 5.63
C VAL A 26 2.54 37.94 5.23
N ASN A 27 3.35 36.95 4.85
CA ASN A 27 2.93 35.56 4.91
C ASN A 27 2.40 35.35 6.33
N GLY A 28 1.07 35.31 6.46
CA GLY A 28 0.44 34.89 7.70
C GLY A 28 1.00 33.50 7.98
N SER A 29 1.90 33.40 8.95
CA SER A 29 2.21 32.13 9.57
C SER A 29 0.87 31.61 10.09
N GLU A 30 0.31 30.58 9.45
CA GLU A 30 -0.76 29.81 10.06
C GLU A 30 -0.26 29.48 11.47
N SER A 31 -1.01 29.93 12.50
CA SER A 31 -0.72 29.53 13.87
C SER A 31 -0.60 28.01 13.88
N PRO A 32 0.47 27.42 14.43
CA PRO A 32 0.63 25.98 14.42
C PRO A 32 -0.63 25.35 14.98
N ALA A 33 -1.25 24.46 14.20
CA ALA A 33 -2.50 23.81 14.57
C ALA A 33 -2.35 23.26 16.00
N LYS A 34 -3.32 23.56 16.87
CA LYS A 34 -3.28 23.12 18.25
C LYS A 34 -3.14 21.59 18.27
N PRO A 35 -2.14 21.01 18.96
CA PRO A 35 -1.98 19.57 19.02
C PRO A 35 -3.25 18.89 19.54
N MET A 36 -3.60 17.73 18.98
CA MET A 36 -4.68 16.91 19.49
C MET A 36 -4.17 16.08 20.67
N GLU A 37 -4.94 16.07 21.75
CA GLU A 37 -4.61 15.29 22.95
C GLU A 37 -5.30 13.93 22.89
N PHE A 38 -4.52 12.87 23.10
CA PHE A 38 -5.02 11.53 23.37
C PHE A 38 -4.58 11.11 24.77
N SER A 39 -5.48 10.56 25.59
CA SER A 39 -5.01 9.80 26.75
C SER A 39 -4.33 8.52 26.26
N ALA A 40 -3.34 8.03 27.01
CA ALA A 40 -2.70 6.75 26.68
C ALA A 40 -3.72 5.60 26.64
N GLU A 41 -4.75 5.65 27.47
CA GLU A 41 -5.84 4.68 27.47
C GLU A 41 -6.60 4.69 26.14
N VAL A 42 -7.03 5.87 25.66
CA VAL A 42 -7.76 6.00 24.38
C VAL A 42 -6.89 5.54 23.21
N LEU A 43 -5.61 5.93 23.21
CA LEU A 43 -4.70 5.55 22.13
C LEU A 43 -4.51 4.02 22.07
N ARG A 44 -4.26 3.39 23.21
CA ARG A 44 -4.13 1.92 23.32
C ARG A 44 -5.41 1.19 22.94
N ASP A 45 -6.56 1.70 23.39
CA ASP A 45 -7.87 1.14 23.10
C ASP A 45 -8.15 1.12 21.60
N LYS A 46 -7.85 2.22 20.90
CA LYS A 46 -7.99 2.35 19.45
C LYS A 46 -7.01 1.48 18.67
N ILE A 47 -5.72 1.44 19.04
CA ILE A 47 -4.71 0.60 18.36
C ILE A 47 -5.06 -0.90 18.52
N ARG A 48 -5.38 -1.34 19.74
CA ARG A 48 -5.80 -2.72 20.00
C ARG A 48 -7.10 -3.08 19.28
N GLY A 49 -8.04 -2.13 19.22
CA GLY A 49 -9.30 -2.31 18.49
C GLY A 49 -9.06 -2.48 16.99
N GLY A 50 -8.17 -1.66 16.41
CA GLY A 50 -7.75 -1.78 15.03
C GLY A 50 -7.13 -3.14 14.72
N LEU A 51 -6.14 -3.58 15.52
CA LEU A 51 -5.50 -4.88 15.31
C LEU A 51 -6.48 -6.05 15.47
N LEU A 52 -7.33 -6.04 16.51
CA LEU A 52 -8.32 -7.11 16.69
C LEU A 52 -9.35 -7.12 15.54
N GLY A 53 -9.75 -5.94 15.06
CA GLY A 53 -10.62 -5.80 13.89
C GLY A 53 -9.98 -6.37 12.62
N GLN A 54 -8.68 -6.13 12.41
CA GLN A 54 -7.89 -6.73 11.32
C GLN A 54 -7.92 -8.25 11.40
N LEU A 55 -7.57 -8.82 12.57
CA LEU A 55 -7.48 -10.27 12.76
C LEU A 55 -8.83 -10.97 12.62
N LEU A 56 -9.91 -10.37 13.11
CA LEU A 56 -11.28 -10.87 12.92
C LEU A 56 -11.70 -10.83 11.46
N GLY A 57 -11.39 -9.73 10.75
CA GLY A 57 -11.69 -9.58 9.34
C GLY A 57 -10.96 -10.60 8.48
N ASN A 58 -9.64 -10.71 8.66
CA ASN A 58 -8.81 -11.70 7.99
C ASN A 58 -9.32 -13.13 8.29
N LEU A 59 -9.18 -13.59 9.54
CA LEU A 59 -9.24 -15.03 9.82
C LEU A 59 -10.65 -15.61 9.66
N ASN A 60 -11.69 -14.81 9.88
CA ASN A 60 -13.08 -15.22 9.63
C ASN A 60 -13.47 -15.06 8.15
N GLY A 61 -12.73 -14.25 7.39
CA GLY A 61 -12.90 -14.01 5.97
C GLY A 61 -12.32 -15.11 5.08
N ILE A 62 -11.29 -15.85 5.52
CA ILE A 62 -10.61 -16.89 4.73
C ILE A 62 -11.60 -17.88 4.08
N ARG A 63 -12.65 -18.31 4.79
CA ARG A 63 -13.65 -19.25 4.26
C ARG A 63 -14.54 -18.67 3.14
N HIS A 64 -14.45 -17.37 2.93
CA HIS A 64 -15.19 -16.60 1.92
C HIS A 64 -14.30 -16.13 0.76
N GLU A 65 -12.97 -16.21 0.91
CA GLU A 65 -11.99 -15.89 -0.12
C GLU A 65 -12.28 -16.66 -1.41
N MET A 66 -12.35 -15.95 -2.53
CA MET A 66 -12.62 -16.44 -3.88
C MET A 66 -13.92 -17.25 -4.06
N LYS A 67 -14.79 -17.32 -3.05
CA LYS A 67 -16.05 -18.10 -3.10
C LYS A 67 -17.14 -17.42 -3.92
N TYR A 68 -17.23 -16.10 -3.83
CA TYR A 68 -18.29 -15.31 -4.46
C TYR A 68 -17.72 -14.43 -5.58
N ILE A 69 -17.21 -15.06 -6.65
CA ILE A 69 -16.67 -14.34 -7.83
C ILE A 69 -17.81 -13.93 -8.78
N ASN A 70 -18.77 -14.82 -9.02
CA ASN A 70 -19.81 -14.59 -10.02
C ASN A 70 -21.03 -13.85 -9.47
N GLU A 71 -21.57 -14.31 -8.36
CA GLU A 71 -22.77 -13.77 -7.71
C GLU A 71 -22.45 -13.25 -6.29
N PRO A 72 -23.23 -12.29 -5.76
CA PRO A 72 -23.05 -11.84 -4.38
C PRO A 72 -23.23 -12.98 -3.37
N GLY A 73 -22.43 -12.99 -2.31
CA GLY A 73 -22.47 -13.99 -1.26
C GLY A 73 -23.76 -13.97 -0.42
N ASN A 74 -23.99 -15.04 0.33
CA ASN A 74 -25.20 -15.24 1.13
C ASN A 74 -24.88 -15.41 2.62
N VAL A 75 -23.91 -14.66 3.15
CA VAL A 75 -23.64 -14.66 4.59
C VAL A 75 -24.78 -13.91 5.28
N GLU A 76 -25.70 -14.65 5.91
CA GLU A 76 -26.89 -14.07 6.55
C GLU A 76 -26.59 -13.56 7.97
N GLU A 77 -25.88 -14.37 8.75
CA GLU A 77 -25.47 -14.04 10.11
C GLU A 77 -23.96 -14.18 10.28
N TYR A 78 -23.39 -13.32 11.11
CA TYR A 78 -21.98 -13.37 11.47
C TYR A 78 -21.81 -12.90 12.91
N VAL A 79 -21.18 -13.75 13.72
CA VAL A 79 -20.75 -13.41 15.08
C VAL A 79 -19.21 -13.47 15.08
N PRO A 80 -18.53 -12.35 15.33
CA PRO A 80 -17.07 -12.34 15.45
C PRO A 80 -16.59 -13.31 16.53
N SER A 81 -15.55 -14.08 16.20
CA SER A 81 -14.89 -15.00 17.13
C SER A 81 -13.45 -15.27 16.68
N LEU A 82 -12.61 -15.67 17.63
CA LEU A 82 -11.28 -16.26 17.46
C LEU A 82 -11.14 -17.37 18.49
N ASP A 83 -11.92 -18.44 18.30
CA ASP A 83 -12.08 -19.52 19.29
C ASP A 83 -10.78 -20.26 19.62
N ASP A 84 -9.88 -20.36 18.63
CA ASP A 84 -8.55 -20.96 18.73
C ASP A 84 -7.43 -19.92 18.82
N GLY A 85 -7.80 -18.64 18.88
CA GLY A 85 -6.90 -17.49 18.75
C GLY A 85 -6.60 -17.14 17.30
N ALA A 86 -5.75 -16.14 17.12
CA ALA A 86 -5.22 -15.74 15.83
C ALA A 86 -4.01 -16.60 15.42
N ARG A 87 -3.73 -16.60 14.12
CA ARG A 87 -2.55 -17.25 13.53
C ARG A 87 -2.00 -16.42 12.38
N THR A 88 -0.79 -16.73 11.96
CA THR A 88 -0.20 -16.10 10.78
C THR A 88 -0.96 -16.47 9.51
N ASP A 89 -1.14 -15.45 8.69
CA ASP A 89 -1.80 -15.43 7.39
C ASP A 89 -1.24 -14.22 6.61
N ASP A 90 -1.15 -14.27 5.28
CA ASP A 90 -0.37 -13.27 4.53
C ASP A 90 -0.89 -11.83 4.62
N ASP A 91 -2.15 -11.67 4.99
CA ASP A 91 -2.80 -10.39 5.27
C ASP A 91 -2.37 -9.72 6.59
N THR A 92 -1.61 -10.42 7.44
CA THR A 92 -1.15 -9.88 8.73
C THR A 92 0.31 -10.20 9.02
N ASP A 93 0.81 -11.33 8.53
CA ASP A 93 2.08 -11.87 9.00
C ASP A 93 3.30 -11.21 8.34
N LEU A 94 3.15 -10.60 7.14
CA LEU A 94 4.18 -9.77 6.52
C LEU A 94 4.37 -8.48 7.32
N GLU A 95 3.27 -7.85 7.76
CA GLU A 95 3.31 -6.68 8.64
C GLU A 95 3.98 -7.03 9.97
N TRP A 96 3.61 -8.15 10.57
CA TRP A 96 4.18 -8.63 11.83
C TRP A 96 5.70 -8.81 11.77
N VAL A 97 6.25 -9.36 10.68
CA VAL A 97 7.71 -9.43 10.47
C VAL A 97 8.35 -8.06 10.53
N TYR A 98 7.75 -7.06 9.88
CA TYR A 98 8.27 -5.69 9.92
C TYR A 98 8.14 -5.05 11.29
N ILE A 99 7.02 -5.24 12.00
CA ILE A 99 6.83 -4.69 13.35
C ILE A 99 7.85 -5.24 14.34
N VAL A 100 8.08 -6.55 14.33
CA VAL A 100 9.10 -7.16 15.19
C VAL A 100 10.50 -6.61 14.84
N ALA A 101 10.80 -6.41 13.55
CA ALA A 101 12.06 -5.85 13.13
C ALA A 101 12.20 -4.36 13.50
N MET A 102 11.17 -3.54 13.30
CA MET A 102 11.16 -2.13 13.69
C MET A 102 11.46 -1.96 15.18
N GLN A 103 10.79 -2.75 16.03
CA GLN A 103 11.01 -2.69 17.47
C GLN A 103 12.43 -3.15 17.85
N ARG A 104 12.94 -4.25 17.26
CA ARG A 104 14.29 -4.75 17.50
C ARG A 104 15.39 -3.77 17.08
N HIS A 105 15.17 -3.06 15.97
CA HIS A 105 16.12 -2.08 15.44
C HIS A 105 15.86 -0.65 15.93
N ASN A 106 14.82 -0.44 16.75
CA ASN A 106 14.36 0.87 17.21
C ASN A 106 14.22 1.89 16.07
N THR A 107 13.63 1.47 14.94
CA THR A 107 13.48 2.33 13.76
C THR A 107 12.19 2.02 13.00
N ILE A 108 11.48 3.08 12.60
CA ILE A 108 10.21 2.97 11.88
C ILE A 108 10.41 2.65 10.39
N MET A 109 11.53 3.06 9.79
CA MET A 109 11.77 2.97 8.34
C MET A 109 12.98 2.08 8.07
N LEU A 110 12.75 0.77 7.93
CA LEU A 110 13.84 -0.16 7.63
C LEU A 110 14.47 0.16 6.26
N PRO A 111 15.81 0.18 6.16
CA PRO A 111 16.48 0.40 4.89
C PRO A 111 16.36 -0.83 3.96
N PRO A 112 16.44 -0.66 2.62
CA PRO A 112 16.20 -1.75 1.67
C PRO A 112 17.05 -3.01 1.86
N HIS A 113 18.30 -2.88 2.33
CA HIS A 113 19.18 -4.04 2.56
C HIS A 113 18.66 -4.93 3.70
N LEU A 114 18.12 -4.32 4.76
CA LEU A 114 17.54 -5.04 5.88
C LEU A 114 16.20 -5.66 5.49
N ILE A 115 15.39 -4.98 4.67
CA ILE A 115 14.17 -5.57 4.10
C ILE A 115 14.50 -6.84 3.31
N VAL A 116 15.50 -6.79 2.42
CA VAL A 116 15.93 -7.98 1.65
C VAL A 116 16.38 -9.10 2.57
N GLN A 117 17.13 -8.78 3.62
CA GLN A 117 17.55 -9.77 4.62
C GLN A 117 16.34 -10.43 5.29
N LEU A 118 15.38 -9.65 5.79
CA LEU A 118 14.17 -10.16 6.44
C LEU A 118 13.34 -11.04 5.51
N TRP A 119 13.16 -10.66 4.24
CA TRP A 119 12.45 -11.48 3.27
C TRP A 119 13.13 -12.83 3.03
N LYS A 120 14.46 -12.83 2.90
CA LYS A 120 15.23 -14.06 2.68
C LYS A 120 15.24 -14.98 3.90
N GLU A 121 15.29 -14.41 5.10
CA GLU A 121 15.35 -15.17 6.35
C GLU A 121 13.95 -15.65 6.80
N ARG A 122 12.90 -14.86 6.60
CA ARG A 122 11.62 -15.03 7.32
C ARG A 122 10.39 -15.22 6.43
N ILE A 123 10.45 -14.85 5.14
CA ILE A 123 9.29 -14.79 4.22
C ILE A 123 9.57 -15.66 2.99
N ASN A 124 9.50 -16.99 3.16
CA ASN A 124 9.87 -17.96 2.12
C ASN A 124 8.74 -18.91 1.67
N LYS A 125 7.57 -18.90 2.34
CA LYS A 125 6.41 -19.76 2.04
C LYS A 125 5.12 -18.99 2.22
N ARG A 126 4.02 -19.47 1.61
CA ARG A 126 2.70 -18.80 1.66
C ARG A 126 2.81 -17.31 1.30
N ILE A 127 3.34 -17.07 0.11
CA ILE A 127 3.42 -15.78 -0.54
C ILE A 127 3.10 -16.00 -2.02
N TRP A 128 2.32 -15.09 -2.61
CA TRP A 128 1.74 -15.26 -3.93
C TRP A 128 2.02 -14.07 -4.85
N CYS A 129 1.77 -14.25 -6.14
CA CYS A 129 1.75 -13.19 -7.15
C CYS A 129 2.97 -12.24 -7.06
N SER A 130 2.72 -10.97 -6.75
CA SER A 130 3.78 -9.95 -6.71
C SER A 130 4.75 -10.13 -5.55
N ASN A 131 4.26 -10.58 -4.38
CA ASN A 131 5.08 -10.87 -3.22
C ASN A 131 6.06 -12.02 -3.52
N GLN A 132 5.55 -13.09 -4.14
CA GLN A 132 6.38 -14.21 -4.56
C GLN A 132 7.43 -13.81 -5.59
N TYR A 133 7.07 -13.00 -6.60
CA TYR A 133 8.05 -12.59 -7.59
C TYR A 133 9.08 -11.61 -7.03
N ALA A 134 8.67 -10.67 -6.17
CA ALA A 134 9.60 -9.80 -5.45
C ALA A 134 10.63 -10.61 -4.65
N ARG A 135 10.21 -11.66 -3.94
CA ARG A 135 11.13 -12.57 -3.22
C ARG A 135 12.13 -13.24 -4.17
N GLN A 136 11.70 -13.67 -5.35
CA GLN A 136 12.59 -14.29 -6.35
C GLN A 136 13.53 -13.27 -7.00
N LEU A 137 13.09 -12.03 -7.22
CA LEU A 137 13.93 -10.93 -7.70
C LEU A 137 15.05 -10.60 -6.71
N MET A 138 14.83 -10.78 -5.41
CA MET A 138 15.89 -10.65 -4.40
C MET A 138 16.99 -11.73 -4.52
N ASP A 139 16.68 -12.90 -5.09
CA ASP A 139 17.70 -13.95 -5.32
C ASP A 139 18.70 -13.56 -6.41
N ILE A 140 18.28 -12.71 -7.36
CA ILE A 140 19.16 -12.08 -8.36
C ILE A 140 19.62 -10.69 -7.93
N GLY A 141 19.53 -10.34 -6.64
CA GLY A 141 20.11 -9.09 -6.11
C GLY A 141 19.30 -7.82 -6.34
N VAL A 142 18.09 -7.89 -6.91
CA VAL A 142 17.19 -6.73 -7.02
C VAL A 142 16.69 -6.35 -5.62
N ARG A 143 16.75 -5.06 -5.27
CA ARG A 143 16.37 -4.55 -3.94
C ARG A 143 15.15 -3.64 -4.01
N PRO A 144 14.30 -3.58 -2.97
CA PRO A 144 13.22 -2.60 -2.89
C PRO A 144 13.72 -1.15 -3.05
N PRO A 145 12.89 -0.23 -3.62
CA PRO A 145 11.55 -0.48 -4.17
C PRO A 145 11.57 -1.09 -5.58
N LEU A 146 12.73 -1.46 -6.12
CA LEU A 146 12.87 -1.93 -7.51
C LEU A 146 12.15 -3.28 -7.74
N THR A 147 12.11 -4.13 -6.71
CA THR A 147 11.34 -5.40 -6.70
C THR A 147 9.83 -5.21 -6.87
N GLY A 148 9.30 -4.04 -6.51
CA GLY A 148 7.89 -3.69 -6.67
C GLY A 148 7.60 -2.83 -7.88
N SER A 149 8.60 -2.40 -8.66
CA SER A 149 8.36 -1.51 -9.81
C SER A 149 7.56 -2.19 -10.92
N ILE A 150 6.55 -1.52 -11.48
CA ILE A 150 5.76 -2.03 -12.63
C ILE A 150 6.60 -2.26 -13.91
N VAL A 151 7.79 -1.67 -14.00
CA VAL A 151 8.74 -1.86 -15.11
C VAL A 151 9.45 -3.20 -15.01
N ILE A 152 9.63 -3.71 -13.79
CA ILE A 152 10.51 -4.84 -13.46
C ILE A 152 9.67 -6.02 -13.02
N ASN A 153 8.68 -5.81 -12.15
CA ASN A 153 7.77 -6.83 -11.69
C ASN A 153 6.42 -6.73 -12.44
N PRO A 154 6.05 -7.71 -13.29
CA PRO A 154 4.83 -7.66 -14.08
C PRO A 154 3.55 -7.81 -13.23
N TRP A 155 3.64 -8.32 -12.00
CA TRP A 155 2.51 -8.46 -11.07
C TRP A 155 2.19 -7.17 -10.30
N ALA A 156 3.15 -6.26 -10.18
CA ALA A 156 3.07 -5.11 -9.30
C ALA A 156 1.97 -4.10 -9.65
N HIS A 157 1.46 -4.13 -10.88
CA HIS A 157 0.54 -3.11 -11.40
C HIS A 157 -0.92 -3.31 -11.01
N PHE A 158 -1.29 -4.46 -10.43
CA PHE A 158 -2.65 -4.70 -9.97
C PHE A 158 -2.78 -5.42 -8.63
N ASN A 159 -1.72 -6.06 -8.15
CA ASN A 159 -1.73 -6.85 -6.93
C ASN A 159 -2.10 -5.99 -5.71
N ILE A 160 -2.79 -6.60 -4.74
CA ILE A 160 -3.45 -5.85 -3.66
C ILE A 160 -2.61 -5.74 -2.38
N SER A 161 -1.30 -5.96 -2.41
CA SER A 161 -0.44 -5.79 -1.21
C SER A 161 -0.55 -4.41 -0.55
N GLY A 162 -1.04 -3.39 -1.27
CA GLY A 162 -1.41 -2.09 -0.69
C GLY A 162 -2.78 -2.05 0.00
N GLN A 163 -3.38 -3.21 0.28
CA GLN A 163 -4.69 -3.41 0.90
C GLN A 163 -4.72 -4.50 1.99
N PHE A 164 -3.68 -5.36 2.08
CA PHE A 164 -3.51 -6.32 3.19
C PHE A 164 -2.11 -6.27 3.85
N ILE A 165 -1.25 -5.34 3.42
CA ILE A 165 0.07 -5.11 4.05
C ILE A 165 0.22 -3.62 4.36
N CYS A 166 -0.88 -2.96 4.74
CA CYS A 166 -0.85 -1.54 5.07
C CYS A 166 -1.51 -1.16 6.40
N GLU A 167 -2.38 -2.00 6.93
CA GLU A 167 -3.27 -1.72 8.05
C GLU A 167 -2.48 -1.35 9.29
N THR A 168 -1.52 -2.21 9.67
CA THR A 168 -0.70 -2.00 10.86
C THR A 168 0.11 -0.71 10.76
N PHE A 169 0.59 -0.36 9.56
CA PHE A 169 1.34 0.89 9.36
C PHE A 169 0.46 2.14 9.51
N GLY A 170 -0.84 2.02 9.19
CA GLY A 170 -1.84 3.04 9.52
C GLY A 170 -2.02 3.24 11.02
N LEU A 171 -1.97 2.17 11.81
CA LEU A 171 -2.10 2.21 13.27
C LEU A 171 -0.90 2.91 13.95
N LEU A 172 0.27 2.95 13.32
CA LEU A 172 1.48 3.58 13.87
C LEU A 172 1.44 5.11 13.85
N ALA A 173 0.53 5.73 13.10
CA ALA A 173 0.52 7.18 12.89
C ALA A 173 -0.86 7.83 13.17
N PRO A 174 -1.34 7.78 14.44
CA PRO A 174 -2.64 8.32 14.83
C PRO A 174 -2.81 9.78 14.43
N GLY A 175 -3.84 10.12 13.66
CA GLY A 175 -4.10 11.50 13.21
C GLY A 175 -3.03 12.09 12.28
N MET A 176 -2.12 11.27 11.74
CA MET A 176 -1.02 11.69 10.86
C MET A 176 -1.07 10.96 9.50
N PRO A 177 -2.06 11.27 8.63
CA PRO A 177 -2.24 10.65 7.31
C PRO A 177 -1.01 10.53 6.41
N GLN A 178 -0.19 11.58 6.28
CA GLN A 178 0.95 11.55 5.36
C GLN A 178 2.08 10.68 5.92
N THR A 179 2.29 10.73 7.23
CA THR A 179 3.24 9.85 7.92
C THR A 179 2.78 8.39 7.83
N ALA A 180 1.50 8.10 8.05
CA ALA A 180 0.93 6.76 7.87
C ALA A 180 1.20 6.21 6.45
N ALA A 181 0.88 7.02 5.44
CA ALA A 181 1.13 6.68 4.04
C ALA A 181 2.62 6.48 3.74
N LYS A 182 3.51 7.30 4.31
CA LYS A 182 4.96 7.19 4.12
C LYS A 182 5.51 5.88 4.70
N ILE A 183 5.05 5.50 5.89
CA ILE A 183 5.43 4.22 6.53
C ILE A 183 4.91 3.08 5.67
N GLY A 184 3.61 3.06 5.33
CA GLY A 184 3.02 1.99 4.51
C GLY A 184 3.71 1.85 3.15
N LEU A 185 4.04 2.94 2.47
CA LEU A 185 4.74 2.91 1.18
C LEU A 185 6.17 2.35 1.28
N ASN A 186 6.83 2.43 2.43
CA ASN A 186 8.15 1.83 2.62
C ASN A 186 8.11 0.30 2.49
N TYR A 187 7.04 -0.31 2.98
CA TYR A 187 6.90 -1.77 3.09
C TYR A 187 6.08 -2.38 1.97
N THR A 188 5.07 -1.67 1.46
CA THR A 188 4.25 -2.15 0.34
C THR A 188 4.96 -2.02 -1.02
N ARG A 189 5.78 -0.97 -1.22
CA ARG A 189 6.55 -0.80 -2.48
C ARG A 189 7.68 -1.80 -2.67
N VAL A 190 7.86 -2.71 -1.72
CA VAL A 190 8.64 -3.93 -1.91
C VAL A 190 8.06 -4.79 -3.03
N THR A 191 6.74 -4.77 -3.22
CA THR A 191 6.04 -5.70 -4.11
C THR A 191 5.08 -5.02 -5.07
N ILE A 192 4.68 -3.77 -4.83
CA ILE A 192 3.71 -3.05 -5.67
C ILE A 192 4.15 -1.63 -6.03
N ASP A 193 3.53 -1.05 -7.07
CA ASP A 193 3.80 0.32 -7.53
C ASP A 193 2.61 0.85 -8.37
N ALA A 194 2.60 2.15 -8.70
CA ALA A 194 1.50 2.82 -9.41
C ALA A 194 0.14 2.74 -8.68
N GLU A 195 -0.92 2.26 -9.34
CA GLU A 195 -2.30 2.23 -8.81
C GLU A 195 -2.39 1.50 -7.46
N PRO A 196 -1.88 0.25 -7.30
CA PRO A 196 -1.75 -0.39 -6.00
C PRO A 196 -1.04 0.45 -4.91
N ALA A 197 -0.02 1.25 -5.25
CA ALA A 197 0.62 2.10 -4.24
C ALA A 197 -0.27 3.28 -3.81
N GLN A 198 -1.24 3.68 -4.64
CA GLN A 198 -2.28 4.62 -4.22
C GLN A 198 -3.25 3.98 -3.20
N THR A 199 -3.52 2.66 -3.28
CA THR A 199 -4.36 2.02 -2.23
C THR A 199 -3.66 2.01 -0.88
N THR A 200 -2.32 1.86 -0.84
CA THR A 200 -1.56 2.04 0.39
C THR A 200 -1.79 3.44 0.98
N GLN A 201 -1.72 4.49 0.16
CA GLN A 201 -1.96 5.87 0.62
C GLN A 201 -3.40 6.07 1.10
N LEU A 202 -4.37 5.48 0.38
CA LEU A 202 -5.79 5.52 0.72
C LEU A 202 -6.04 4.93 2.11
N PHE A 203 -5.69 3.66 2.30
CA PHE A 203 -6.10 2.90 3.49
C PHE A 203 -5.32 3.29 4.75
N THR A 204 -4.00 3.54 4.64
CA THR A 204 -3.23 4.06 5.78
C THR A 204 -3.72 5.42 6.24
N THR A 205 -4.13 6.30 5.31
CA THR A 205 -4.74 7.60 5.62
C THR A 205 -6.09 7.42 6.30
N MET A 206 -6.93 6.51 5.80
CA MET A 206 -8.24 6.23 6.40
C MET A 206 -8.10 5.73 7.84
N ILE A 207 -7.18 4.78 8.08
CA ILE A 207 -6.91 4.23 9.42
C ILE A 207 -6.37 5.31 10.36
N ALA A 208 -5.38 6.11 9.92
CA ALA A 208 -4.84 7.20 10.73
C ALA A 208 -5.91 8.26 11.08
N THR A 209 -6.84 8.51 10.15
CA THR A 209 -7.94 9.46 10.32
C THR A 209 -9.02 8.95 11.28
N ALA A 210 -9.26 7.63 11.33
CA ALA A 210 -10.23 7.01 12.26
C ALA A 210 -9.88 7.22 13.76
N PHE A 211 -8.65 7.66 14.07
CA PHE A 211 -8.29 8.08 15.42
C PHE A 211 -8.97 9.39 15.82
N THR A 212 -9.33 10.26 14.87
CA THR A 212 -9.81 11.62 15.13
C THR A 212 -11.30 11.82 14.84
N THR A 213 -11.95 10.85 14.17
CA THR A 213 -13.38 10.89 13.85
C THR A 213 -13.96 9.48 13.71
N ASP A 214 -15.25 9.33 13.99
CA ASP A 214 -16.07 8.13 13.77
C ASP A 214 -16.95 8.21 12.51
N ASP A 215 -16.87 9.33 11.77
CA ASP A 215 -17.63 9.60 10.57
C ASP A 215 -16.98 8.90 9.36
N VAL A 216 -17.60 7.81 8.90
CA VAL A 216 -17.10 6.98 7.80
C VAL A 216 -16.95 7.77 6.50
N ASP A 217 -17.86 8.71 6.20
CA ASP A 217 -17.74 9.54 4.99
C ASP A 217 -16.53 10.47 5.08
N LYS A 218 -16.26 11.09 6.24
CA LYS A 218 -15.03 11.89 6.44
C LYS A 218 -13.75 11.07 6.34
N ILE A 219 -13.76 9.83 6.83
CA ILE A 219 -12.62 8.91 6.71
C ILE A 219 -12.36 8.59 5.24
N ILE A 220 -13.41 8.25 4.47
CA ILE A 220 -13.31 8.00 3.03
C ILE A 220 -12.83 9.27 2.29
N ASP A 221 -13.35 10.45 2.64
CA ASP A 221 -12.92 11.72 2.04
C ASP A 221 -11.45 12.03 2.33
N ALA A 222 -10.97 11.75 3.55
CA ALA A 222 -9.56 11.88 3.88
C ALA A 222 -8.69 10.96 3.02
N GLY A 223 -9.08 9.70 2.87
CA GLY A 223 -8.42 8.76 1.98
C GLY A 223 -8.43 9.20 0.51
N LEU A 224 -9.57 9.71 0.03
CA LEU A 224 -9.64 10.30 -1.30
C LEU A 224 -8.73 11.52 -1.44
N ASN A 225 -8.42 12.27 -0.38
CA ASN A 225 -7.51 13.40 -0.45
C ASN A 225 -6.02 13.01 -0.41
N SER A 226 -5.69 11.73 -0.12
CA SER A 226 -4.31 11.23 -0.11
C SER A 226 -3.85 10.54 -1.40
N ILE A 227 -4.75 10.31 -2.35
CA ILE A 227 -4.44 9.66 -3.63
C ILE A 227 -4.38 10.66 -4.79
N ASP A 228 -3.61 10.32 -5.82
CA ASP A 228 -3.50 11.12 -7.04
C ASP A 228 -4.89 11.39 -7.63
N THR A 229 -5.14 12.60 -8.12
CA THR A 229 -6.45 12.97 -8.68
C THR A 229 -6.79 12.20 -9.96
N LYS A 230 -5.78 11.65 -10.65
CA LYS A 230 -5.91 10.89 -11.90
C LYS A 230 -6.00 9.38 -11.69
N CYS A 231 -5.84 8.87 -10.46
CA CYS A 231 -5.85 7.42 -10.23
C CYS A 231 -7.24 6.80 -10.47
N ALA A 232 -7.25 5.56 -10.96
CA ALA A 232 -8.47 4.79 -11.19
C ALA A 232 -9.25 4.53 -9.89
N ILE A 233 -8.53 4.42 -8.75
CA ILE A 233 -9.11 4.22 -7.42
C ILE A 233 -10.13 5.30 -7.07
N ARG A 234 -9.84 6.57 -7.37
CA ARG A 234 -10.79 7.66 -7.12
C ARG A 234 -12.12 7.43 -7.84
N GLN A 235 -12.08 6.96 -9.08
CA GLN A 235 -13.29 6.63 -9.83
C GLN A 235 -14.05 5.49 -9.16
N ILE A 236 -13.35 4.42 -8.76
CA ILE A 236 -13.94 3.26 -8.07
C ILE A 236 -14.68 3.69 -6.80
N VAL A 237 -14.03 4.46 -5.91
CA VAL A 237 -14.65 4.94 -4.66
C VAL A 237 -15.89 5.80 -4.96
N ASN A 238 -15.79 6.70 -5.95
CA ASN A 238 -16.91 7.57 -6.34
C ASN A 238 -18.09 6.80 -6.93
N ASP A 239 -17.83 5.76 -7.73
CA ASP A 239 -18.88 4.89 -8.25
C ASP A 239 -19.58 4.12 -7.13
N VAL A 240 -18.82 3.55 -6.18
CA VAL A 240 -19.40 2.86 -5.03
C VAL A 240 -20.23 3.80 -4.16
N ARG A 241 -19.76 5.02 -3.87
CA ARG A 241 -20.57 6.04 -3.15
C ARG A 241 -21.83 6.43 -3.91
N ARG A 242 -21.77 6.52 -5.24
CA ARG A 242 -22.93 6.79 -6.09
C ARG A 242 -23.93 5.63 -6.03
N TRP A 243 -23.47 4.40 -6.21
CA TRP A 243 -24.32 3.21 -6.17
C TRP A 243 -24.92 2.97 -4.79
N HIS A 244 -24.16 3.22 -3.72
CA HIS A 244 -24.68 3.24 -2.35
C HIS A 244 -25.84 4.23 -2.19
N ARG A 245 -25.70 5.46 -2.68
CA ARG A 245 -26.81 6.46 -2.64
C ARG A 245 -28.04 6.04 -3.45
N LEU A 246 -27.85 5.39 -4.59
CA LEU A 246 -28.97 4.89 -5.43
C LEU A 246 -29.61 3.63 -4.84
N HIS A 247 -28.86 2.84 -4.08
CA HIS A 247 -29.27 1.55 -3.54
C HIS A 247 -28.90 1.41 -2.06
N PRO A 248 -29.39 2.29 -1.16
CA PRO A 248 -28.87 2.40 0.21
C PRO A 248 -29.09 1.16 1.08
N ASN A 249 -30.08 0.34 0.76
CA ASN A 249 -30.39 -0.90 1.47
C ASN A 249 -30.11 -2.16 0.64
N ASN A 250 -29.44 -2.04 -0.51
CA ASN A 250 -29.23 -3.15 -1.44
C ASN A 250 -27.78 -3.21 -1.95
N TRP A 251 -26.89 -3.64 -1.05
CA TRP A 251 -25.48 -3.87 -1.34
C TRP A 251 -25.25 -4.91 -2.47
N ARG A 252 -26.19 -5.85 -2.66
CA ARG A 252 -26.11 -6.87 -3.73
C ARG A 252 -26.15 -6.24 -5.11
N THR A 253 -26.97 -5.19 -5.31
CA THR A 253 -26.98 -4.44 -6.57
C THR A 253 -25.66 -3.73 -6.79
N THR A 254 -25.12 -3.03 -5.78
CA THR A 254 -23.81 -2.38 -5.85
C THR A 254 -22.70 -3.38 -6.19
N ARG A 255 -22.68 -4.55 -5.56
CA ARG A 255 -21.72 -5.62 -5.86
C ARG A 255 -21.79 -6.08 -7.32
N ARG A 256 -23.00 -6.23 -7.89
CA ARG A 256 -23.17 -6.60 -9.30
C ARG A 256 -22.65 -5.51 -10.24
N LEU A 257 -22.93 -4.24 -9.94
CA LEU A 257 -22.43 -3.09 -10.70
C LEU A 257 -20.90 -2.98 -10.64
N VAL A 258 -20.29 -3.26 -9.48
CA VAL A 258 -18.83 -3.37 -9.32
C VAL A 258 -18.26 -4.42 -10.27
N LYS A 259 -18.81 -5.65 -10.24
CA LYS A 259 -18.37 -6.75 -11.11
C LYS A 259 -18.50 -6.37 -12.59
N GLU A 260 -19.67 -5.90 -13.00
CA GLU A 260 -19.96 -5.52 -14.39
C GLU A 260 -18.99 -4.44 -14.89
N LYS A 261 -18.68 -3.46 -14.05
CA LYS A 261 -17.83 -2.35 -14.45
C LYS A 261 -16.35 -2.69 -14.43
N TYR A 262 -15.86 -3.47 -13.45
CA TYR A 262 -14.43 -3.60 -13.15
C TYR A 262 -13.84 -4.99 -13.39
N SER A 263 -14.64 -6.04 -13.57
CA SER A 263 -14.15 -7.36 -13.99
C SER A 263 -13.89 -7.36 -15.50
N ARG A 264 -12.72 -6.88 -15.93
CA ARG A 264 -12.38 -6.63 -17.35
C ARG A 264 -11.25 -7.53 -17.88
N HIS A 265 -10.84 -8.54 -17.12
CA HIS A 265 -9.66 -9.33 -17.42
C HIS A 265 -9.99 -10.79 -17.72
N ASN A 266 -11.19 -11.05 -18.24
CA ASN A 266 -11.64 -12.38 -18.70
C ASN A 266 -11.46 -13.48 -17.64
N GLY A 267 -11.68 -13.16 -16.36
CA GLY A 267 -11.54 -14.11 -15.25
C GLY A 267 -10.10 -14.42 -14.85
N ALA A 268 -9.11 -13.71 -15.39
CA ALA A 268 -7.71 -13.79 -14.97
C ALA A 268 -7.54 -13.38 -13.50
N MET A 269 -6.33 -13.56 -12.96
CA MET A 269 -6.05 -13.25 -11.55
C MET A 269 -6.43 -11.82 -11.14
N ARG A 270 -6.36 -10.84 -12.05
CA ARG A 270 -6.77 -9.46 -11.78
C ARG A 270 -8.29 -9.31 -11.56
N ASP A 271 -9.13 -10.19 -12.09
CA ASP A 271 -10.57 -10.25 -11.78
C ASP A 271 -10.86 -10.98 -10.44
N LYS A 272 -9.81 -11.24 -9.64
CA LYS A 272 -9.87 -11.92 -8.34
C LYS A 272 -9.13 -11.09 -7.28
N ASN A 273 -7.82 -11.01 -7.42
CA ASN A 273 -6.88 -10.30 -6.55
C ASN A 273 -6.39 -9.01 -7.27
N GLY A 274 -7.34 -8.26 -7.85
CA GLY A 274 -7.08 -6.95 -8.46
C GLY A 274 -7.51 -5.83 -7.54
N TYR A 275 -6.76 -4.73 -7.54
CA TYR A 275 -7.06 -3.62 -6.65
C TYR A 275 -8.45 -3.02 -6.89
N GLU A 276 -9.00 -3.14 -8.09
CA GLU A 276 -10.26 -2.53 -8.49
C GLU A 276 -11.44 -3.10 -7.70
N LEU A 277 -11.58 -4.43 -7.73
CA LEU A 277 -12.70 -5.14 -7.12
C LEU A 277 -12.58 -5.14 -5.59
N ASN A 278 -11.36 -5.26 -5.08
CA ASN A 278 -11.09 -5.29 -3.64
C ASN A 278 -11.24 -3.90 -3.00
N THR A 279 -10.74 -2.83 -3.64
CA THR A 279 -11.00 -1.46 -3.15
C THR A 279 -12.50 -1.17 -3.13
N ALA A 280 -13.23 -1.55 -4.18
CA ALA A 280 -14.68 -1.35 -4.24
C ALA A 280 -15.40 -2.10 -3.12
N SER A 281 -14.96 -3.33 -2.82
CA SER A 281 -15.53 -4.18 -1.78
C SER A 281 -15.32 -3.61 -0.38
N THR A 282 -14.11 -3.16 -0.06
CA THR A 282 -13.79 -2.48 1.21
C THR A 282 -14.63 -1.21 1.40
N ILE A 283 -14.70 -0.33 0.39
CA ILE A 283 -15.50 0.89 0.47
C ILE A 283 -16.99 0.58 0.63
N ALA A 284 -17.52 -0.40 -0.10
CA ALA A 284 -18.91 -0.79 0.03
C ALA A 284 -19.22 -1.39 1.41
N ALA A 285 -18.33 -2.22 1.95
CA ALA A 285 -18.47 -2.78 3.28
C ALA A 285 -18.55 -1.68 4.35
N LEU A 286 -17.69 -0.66 4.28
CA LEU A 286 -17.72 0.47 5.20
C LEU A 286 -19.04 1.27 5.12
N LEU A 287 -19.53 1.54 3.91
CA LEU A 287 -20.76 2.32 3.70
C LEU A 287 -22.01 1.58 4.15
N TYR A 288 -22.19 0.33 3.69
CA TYR A 288 -23.36 -0.48 4.02
C TYR A 288 -23.30 -1.06 5.44
N GLY A 289 -22.11 -1.18 6.02
CA GLY A 289 -21.87 -1.65 7.38
C GLY A 289 -22.33 -0.69 8.46
N ARG A 290 -22.57 0.60 8.14
CA ARG A 290 -23.11 1.62 9.06
C ARG A 290 -22.32 1.73 10.37
N ALA A 291 -21.00 1.60 10.29
CA ALA A 291 -20.10 1.58 11.44
C ALA A 291 -20.45 0.50 12.49
N ASP A 292 -21.14 -0.58 12.11
CA ASP A 292 -21.28 -1.80 12.91
C ASP A 292 -20.21 -2.80 12.46
N LEU A 293 -19.39 -3.31 13.39
CA LEU A 293 -18.26 -4.16 13.03
C LEU A 293 -18.72 -5.48 12.42
N ALA A 294 -19.68 -6.16 13.04
CA ALA A 294 -20.14 -7.46 12.57
C ALA A 294 -20.80 -7.32 11.19
N GLU A 295 -21.66 -6.33 11.00
CA GLU A 295 -22.31 -6.07 9.71
C GLU A 295 -21.30 -5.65 8.63
N THR A 296 -20.33 -4.79 8.96
CA THR A 296 -19.26 -4.40 8.03
C THR A 296 -18.49 -5.62 7.52
N LEU A 297 -18.05 -6.50 8.44
CA LEU A 297 -17.32 -7.71 8.08
C LEU A 297 -18.21 -8.70 7.30
N ARG A 298 -19.48 -8.90 7.72
CA ARG A 298 -20.44 -9.74 7.01
C ARG A 298 -20.64 -9.30 5.56
N ILE A 299 -20.69 -7.99 5.32
CA ILE A 299 -20.81 -7.42 3.98
C ILE A 299 -19.52 -7.60 3.19
N ALA A 300 -18.34 -7.34 3.78
CA ALA A 300 -17.05 -7.62 3.13
C ALA A 300 -16.96 -9.09 2.67
N PHE A 301 -17.30 -10.03 3.56
CA PHE A 301 -17.38 -11.46 3.22
C PHE A 301 -18.35 -11.76 2.08
N SER A 302 -19.48 -11.06 2.05
CA SER A 302 -20.53 -11.28 1.06
C SER A 302 -20.24 -10.60 -0.28
N PHE A 303 -19.32 -9.64 -0.35
CA PHE A 303 -18.87 -9.09 -1.62
C PHE A 303 -18.07 -10.14 -2.42
N GLY A 304 -17.26 -10.94 -1.73
CA GLY A 304 -16.44 -12.00 -2.32
C GLY A 304 -15.05 -11.52 -2.70
N TRP A 305 -14.54 -12.06 -3.82
CA TRP A 305 -13.15 -11.86 -4.26
C TRP A 305 -12.17 -12.13 -3.12
N ASP A 306 -11.27 -11.21 -2.82
CA ASP A 306 -10.31 -11.32 -1.72
C ASP A 306 -10.96 -10.91 -0.38
N ALA A 307 -11.86 -11.76 0.10
CA ALA A 307 -12.86 -11.41 1.10
C ALA A 307 -12.27 -11.11 2.48
N ASP A 308 -11.26 -11.88 2.90
CA ASP A 308 -10.43 -11.67 4.09
C ASP A 308 -9.65 -10.35 4.02
N ASN A 309 -8.94 -10.05 2.94
CA ASN A 309 -8.29 -8.74 2.74
C ASN A 309 -9.27 -7.58 2.91
N ASN A 310 -10.40 -7.66 2.20
CA ASN A 310 -11.40 -6.60 2.23
C ASN A 310 -11.95 -6.41 3.66
N ALA A 311 -12.15 -7.52 4.36
CA ALA A 311 -12.63 -7.55 5.73
C ALA A 311 -11.57 -7.10 6.73
N ALA A 312 -10.29 -7.40 6.53
CA ALA A 312 -9.17 -7.01 7.40
C ALA A 312 -9.01 -5.49 7.44
N THR A 313 -8.93 -4.84 6.27
CA THR A 313 -8.89 -3.37 6.19
C THR A 313 -10.17 -2.74 6.75
N SER A 314 -11.36 -3.23 6.37
CA SER A 314 -12.63 -2.68 6.89
C SER A 314 -12.71 -2.82 8.42
N GLY A 315 -12.32 -3.99 8.93
CA GLY A 315 -12.30 -4.33 10.34
C GLY A 315 -11.31 -3.48 11.12
N THR A 316 -10.14 -3.18 10.54
CA THR A 316 -9.16 -2.28 11.16
C THR A 316 -9.75 -0.89 11.37
N ILE A 317 -10.36 -0.30 10.34
CA ILE A 317 -10.94 1.05 10.41
C ILE A 317 -12.06 1.10 11.45
N ILE A 318 -13.02 0.17 11.39
CA ILE A 318 -14.13 0.14 12.36
C ILE A 318 -13.61 -0.21 13.77
N GLY A 319 -12.59 -1.06 13.89
CA GLY A 319 -11.92 -1.39 15.14
C GLY A 319 -11.28 -0.18 15.81
N VAL A 320 -10.63 0.70 15.05
CA VAL A 320 -10.11 1.99 15.56
C VAL A 320 -11.24 2.91 16.00
N ILE A 321 -12.37 2.92 15.29
CA ILE A 321 -13.55 3.73 15.67
C ILE A 321 -14.13 3.23 17.01
N LYS A 322 -14.35 1.92 17.14
CA LYS A 322 -15.03 1.32 18.30
C LYS A 322 -14.14 1.14 19.53
N GLY A 323 -12.87 0.83 19.33
CA GLY A 323 -11.93 0.49 20.40
C GLY A 323 -12.08 -0.95 20.91
N TYR A 324 -10.97 -1.47 21.43
CA TYR A 324 -10.84 -2.83 21.96
C TYR A 324 -11.81 -3.13 23.10
N ARG A 325 -11.99 -2.21 24.05
CA ARG A 325 -12.87 -2.40 25.21
C ARG A 325 -14.33 -2.63 24.80
N TRP A 326 -14.80 -1.91 23.79
CA TRP A 326 -16.13 -2.13 23.23
C TRP A 326 -16.24 -3.52 22.61
N MET A 327 -15.22 -3.95 21.86
CA MET A 327 -15.20 -5.29 21.22
C MET A 327 -15.24 -6.39 22.28
N MET A 328 -14.45 -6.26 23.36
CA MET A 328 -14.43 -7.24 24.45
C MET A 328 -15.73 -7.25 25.28
N SER A 329 -16.53 -6.18 25.26
CA SER A 329 -17.82 -6.15 25.95
C SER A 329 -18.97 -6.82 25.17
N GLN A 330 -18.75 -7.21 23.91
CA GLN A 330 -19.78 -7.85 23.08
C GLN A 330 -20.04 -9.32 23.44
N GLY A 331 -19.24 -9.93 24.31
CA GLY A 331 -19.34 -11.35 24.66
C GLY A 331 -18.79 -12.29 23.59
N TRP A 332 -18.03 -11.77 22.62
CA TRP A 332 -17.35 -12.59 21.62
C TRP A 332 -16.27 -13.45 22.26
N ARG A 333 -16.15 -14.69 21.79
CA ARG A 333 -15.10 -15.60 22.23
C ARG A 333 -13.81 -15.27 21.49
N ILE A 334 -12.88 -14.62 22.18
CA ILE A 334 -11.57 -14.22 21.66
C ILE A 334 -10.49 -14.81 22.56
N VAL A 335 -9.72 -15.75 22.03
CA VAL A 335 -8.53 -16.26 22.70
C VAL A 335 -7.34 -15.35 22.37
N ASP A 336 -6.68 -14.81 23.38
CA ASP A 336 -5.52 -13.92 23.22
C ASP A 336 -4.25 -14.70 22.85
N ARG A 337 -4.18 -15.16 21.60
CA ARG A 337 -3.06 -15.90 21.03
C ARG A 337 -2.84 -15.49 19.59
N TYR A 338 -1.59 -15.41 19.16
CA TYR A 338 -1.15 -15.25 17.79
C TYR A 338 -0.10 -16.33 17.47
N GLN A 339 -0.53 -17.38 16.77
CA GLN A 339 0.30 -18.54 16.47
C GLN A 339 1.03 -18.38 15.13
N ASN A 340 2.34 -18.60 15.13
CA ASN A 340 3.11 -18.62 13.89
C ASN A 340 3.06 -19.98 13.19
N THR A 341 2.57 -19.99 11.96
CA THR A 341 2.48 -21.17 11.10
C THR A 341 3.23 -21.02 9.76
N THR A 342 3.74 -19.82 9.44
CA THR A 342 4.19 -19.46 8.07
C THR A 342 5.49 -18.66 7.98
N ARG A 343 5.98 -18.06 9.08
CA ARG A 343 7.14 -17.17 9.03
C ARG A 343 8.33 -17.80 9.73
N ASP A 344 9.41 -17.98 8.99
CA ASP A 344 10.61 -18.64 9.49
C ASP A 344 11.34 -17.73 10.49
N ASP A 345 11.97 -18.31 11.51
CA ASP A 345 12.72 -17.60 12.57
C ASP A 345 11.96 -16.48 13.30
N MET A 346 10.63 -16.53 13.28
CA MET A 346 9.73 -15.62 13.99
C MET A 346 9.17 -16.30 15.27
N PRO A 347 8.74 -15.55 16.30
CA PRO A 347 8.18 -16.12 17.53
C PRO A 347 7.12 -17.19 17.26
N MET A 348 7.15 -18.34 17.94
CA MET A 348 6.21 -19.43 17.65
C MET A 348 4.81 -19.18 18.21
N ASP A 349 4.75 -18.61 19.41
CA ASP A 349 3.51 -18.23 20.09
C ASP A 349 3.71 -16.83 20.68
N GLU A 350 2.96 -15.87 20.15
CA GLU A 350 2.80 -14.53 20.70
C GLU A 350 1.34 -14.34 21.17
N THR A 351 0.99 -13.28 21.90
CA THR A 351 -0.42 -12.92 22.14
C THR A 351 -0.85 -11.79 21.21
N ILE A 352 -2.16 -11.68 20.94
CA ILE A 352 -2.70 -10.54 20.19
C ILE A 352 -2.37 -9.24 20.94
N THR A 353 -2.47 -9.28 22.27
CA THR A 353 -2.13 -8.15 23.13
C THR A 353 -0.66 -7.74 23.01
N SER A 354 0.29 -8.68 23.02
CA SER A 354 1.71 -8.31 22.92
C SER A 354 2.09 -7.83 21.53
N PHE A 355 1.45 -8.36 20.47
CA PHE A 355 1.59 -7.77 19.13
C PHE A 355 1.07 -6.32 19.14
N ALA A 356 -0.10 -6.05 19.71
CA ALA A 356 -0.62 -4.68 19.85
C ALA A 356 0.29 -3.77 20.68
N ASP A 357 0.93 -4.29 21.74
CA ASP A 357 1.86 -3.52 22.57
C ASP A 357 3.07 -3.04 21.76
N ARG A 358 3.59 -3.86 20.82
CA ARG A 358 4.63 -3.40 19.87
C ARG A 358 4.14 -2.23 19.02
N LEU A 359 2.89 -2.28 18.56
CA LEU A 359 2.29 -1.18 17.78
C LEU A 359 2.16 0.09 18.60
N ILE A 360 1.79 -0.02 19.88
CA ILE A 360 1.68 1.10 20.81
C ILE A 360 3.06 1.73 21.03
N ASP A 361 4.10 0.94 21.26
CA ASP A 361 5.47 1.43 21.45
C ASP A 361 5.96 2.17 20.19
N LEU A 362 5.74 1.58 19.01
CA LEU A 362 6.14 2.18 17.74
C LEU A 362 5.30 3.43 17.41
N ALA A 363 4.01 3.45 17.76
CA ALA A 363 3.18 4.64 17.60
C ALA A 363 3.65 5.80 18.51
N GLU A 364 4.06 5.50 19.75
CA GLU A 364 4.70 6.49 20.61
C GLU A 364 5.99 7.04 19.98
N GLN A 365 6.84 6.17 19.42
CA GLN A 365 8.05 6.58 18.70
C GLN A 365 7.69 7.51 17.53
N VAL A 366 6.71 7.15 16.69
CA VAL A 366 6.25 7.98 15.57
C VAL A 366 5.74 9.34 16.06
N ILE A 367 4.93 9.37 17.12
CA ILE A 367 4.41 10.62 17.70
C ILE A 367 5.57 11.54 18.10
N ILE A 368 6.58 11.02 18.78
CA ILE A 368 7.76 11.80 19.22
C ILE A 368 8.60 12.26 18.02
N GLU A 369 8.90 11.37 17.07
CA GLU A 369 9.67 11.70 15.85
C GLU A 369 9.00 12.78 14.99
N LYS A 370 7.67 12.92 15.09
CA LYS A 370 6.87 13.91 14.37
C LYS A 370 6.60 15.19 15.17
N GLY A 371 7.33 15.40 16.26
CA GLY A 371 7.25 16.62 17.07
C GLY A 371 6.08 16.64 18.05
N GLY A 372 5.38 15.52 18.21
CA GLY A 372 4.46 15.30 19.31
C GLY A 372 5.19 15.07 20.63
N ARG A 373 4.43 14.94 21.73
CA ARG A 373 4.99 14.76 23.08
C ARG A 373 4.19 13.74 23.88
N ARG A 374 4.90 13.02 24.74
CA ARG A 374 4.35 12.19 25.82
C ARG A 374 4.53 12.94 27.14
N GLU A 375 3.43 13.20 27.83
CA GLU A 375 3.41 13.99 29.07
C GLU A 375 2.68 13.22 30.17
N ASN A 376 3.06 13.47 31.43
CA ASN A 376 2.33 13.02 32.60
C ASN A 376 1.57 14.21 33.17
N VAL A 377 0.24 14.16 33.13
CA VAL A 377 -0.66 15.17 33.68
C VAL A 377 -1.49 14.50 34.78
N ASP A 378 -1.29 14.92 36.02
CA ASP A 378 -1.98 14.41 37.21
C ASP A 378 -1.93 12.87 37.35
N GLY A 379 -0.77 12.28 37.07
CA GLY A 379 -0.55 10.83 37.16
C GLY A 379 -1.06 10.04 35.95
N LYS A 380 -1.62 10.71 34.93
CA LYS A 380 -2.11 10.10 33.70
C LYS A 380 -1.20 10.45 32.53
N ILE A 381 -0.87 9.44 31.73
CA ILE A 381 -0.10 9.65 30.51
C ILE A 381 -1.03 10.16 29.41
N ILE A 382 -0.62 11.26 28.77
CA ILE A 382 -1.25 11.81 27.57
C ILE A 382 -0.23 11.94 26.44
N TYR A 383 -0.72 11.92 25.21
CA TYR A 383 0.03 12.22 24.00
C TYR A 383 -0.53 13.48 23.36
N ARG A 384 0.33 14.45 23.07
CA ARG A 384 0.03 15.61 22.24
C ARG A 384 0.52 15.30 20.82
N VAL A 385 -0.41 15.08 19.91
CA VAL A 385 -0.12 14.69 18.52
C VAL A 385 -0.29 15.89 17.60
N ILE A 386 0.70 16.09 16.72
CA ILE A 386 0.62 17.10 15.65
C ILE A 386 -0.15 16.47 14.49
N LEU A 387 -1.37 16.95 14.24
CA LEU A 387 -2.20 16.41 13.17
C LEU A 387 -1.65 16.79 11.80
N GLU A 388 -1.76 15.86 10.85
CA GLU A 388 -1.45 16.12 9.44
C GLU A 388 -2.74 16.19 8.62
N LYS A 389 -2.79 17.09 7.64
CA LYS A 389 -3.85 17.03 6.62
C LYS A 389 -3.54 15.89 5.64
N PRO A 390 -4.56 15.15 5.15
CA PRO A 390 -4.35 14.20 4.06
C PRO A 390 -3.78 14.89 2.82
N ALA A 391 -2.78 14.27 2.20
CA ALA A 391 -2.19 14.74 0.96
C ALA A 391 -1.55 13.57 0.20
N ASN A 392 -1.50 13.70 -1.13
CA ASN A 392 -0.79 12.76 -1.97
C ASN A 392 0.73 12.97 -1.85
N ILE A 393 1.43 11.92 -1.41
CA ILE A 393 2.89 11.95 -1.20
C ILE A 393 3.65 11.11 -2.23
N LEU A 394 2.93 10.29 -3.00
CA LEU A 394 3.44 9.55 -4.14
C LEU A 394 2.50 9.75 -5.33
N PRO A 395 2.78 10.73 -6.20
CA PRO A 395 2.03 10.93 -7.44
C PRO A 395 2.18 9.74 -8.39
N LEU A 396 1.17 9.50 -9.21
CA LEU A 396 1.26 8.51 -10.27
C LEU A 396 2.26 8.99 -11.32
N THR A 397 3.09 8.06 -11.80
CA THR A 397 3.99 8.29 -12.94
C THR A 397 3.53 7.42 -14.11
N ASP A 398 3.59 7.96 -15.32
CA ASP A 398 3.45 7.17 -16.55
C ASP A 398 4.52 6.05 -16.63
N PHE A 399 4.13 4.90 -17.17
CA PHE A 399 5.02 3.74 -17.31
C PHE A 399 6.28 4.08 -18.15
N SER A 400 6.12 4.79 -19.26
CA SER A 400 7.22 5.10 -20.19
C SER A 400 8.19 6.10 -19.55
N GLU A 401 7.66 7.09 -18.84
CA GLU A 401 8.47 8.03 -18.06
C GLU A 401 9.26 7.31 -16.96
N GLN A 402 8.61 6.42 -16.20
CA GLN A 402 9.27 5.63 -15.17
C GLN A 402 10.38 4.74 -15.76
N ALA A 403 10.07 4.02 -16.84
CA ALA A 403 11.04 3.16 -17.54
C ALA A 403 12.22 3.98 -18.08
N GLY A 404 11.97 5.16 -18.66
CA GLY A 404 13.00 6.08 -19.14
C GLY A 404 13.93 6.56 -18.03
N ARG A 405 13.38 6.99 -16.89
CA ARG A 405 14.16 7.41 -15.71
C ARG A 405 15.00 6.26 -15.15
N LEU A 406 14.42 5.08 -15.00
CA LEU A 406 15.16 3.89 -14.54
C LEU A 406 16.27 3.50 -15.52
N ARG A 407 15.99 3.51 -16.82
CA ARG A 407 16.98 3.23 -17.88
C ARG A 407 18.15 4.20 -17.79
N ALA A 408 17.88 5.51 -17.71
CA ALA A 408 18.91 6.53 -17.62
C ALA A 408 19.78 6.36 -16.35
N LYS A 409 19.14 6.05 -15.21
CA LYS A 409 19.83 5.87 -13.92
C LYS A 409 20.69 4.60 -13.88
N MET A 410 20.19 3.49 -14.43
CA MET A 410 20.79 2.16 -14.23
C MET A 410 21.68 1.69 -15.38
N LYS A 411 21.65 2.35 -16.55
CA LYS A 411 22.40 1.91 -17.74
C LYS A 411 23.88 1.66 -17.45
N SER A 412 24.55 2.60 -16.78
CA SER A 412 25.97 2.47 -16.44
C SER A 412 26.23 1.30 -15.50
N GLU A 413 25.45 1.16 -14.43
CA GLU A 413 25.58 0.06 -13.46
C GLU A 413 25.38 -1.31 -14.13
N ILE A 414 24.35 -1.44 -14.96
CA ILE A 414 24.04 -2.67 -15.69
C ILE A 414 25.19 -3.03 -16.63
N GLU A 415 25.70 -2.06 -17.40
CA GLU A 415 26.81 -2.30 -18.31
C GLU A 415 28.09 -2.71 -17.56
N GLN A 416 28.42 -2.02 -16.45
CA GLN A 416 29.57 -2.37 -15.63
C GLN A 416 29.43 -3.77 -15.01
N ALA A 417 28.22 -4.17 -14.59
CA ALA A 417 27.96 -5.51 -14.09
C ALA A 417 28.15 -6.59 -15.18
N ILE A 418 27.83 -6.30 -16.44
CA ILE A 418 28.09 -7.22 -17.57
C ILE A 418 29.59 -7.37 -17.84
N ILE A 419 30.34 -6.26 -17.79
CA ILE A 419 31.78 -6.26 -18.11
C ILE A 419 32.60 -6.91 -16.98
N ASN A 420 32.35 -6.47 -15.75
CA ASN A 420 33.18 -6.74 -14.56
C ASN A 420 32.57 -7.77 -13.60
N GLY A 421 31.33 -8.21 -13.83
CA GLY A 421 30.65 -9.16 -12.95
C GLY A 421 31.43 -10.46 -12.76
N SER A 422 31.76 -10.75 -11.51
CA SER A 422 32.53 -11.94 -11.11
C SER A 422 31.65 -13.11 -10.66
N ASP A 423 30.44 -12.83 -10.17
CA ASP A 423 29.50 -13.80 -9.63
C ASP A 423 28.20 -13.88 -10.43
N ASP A 424 27.54 -15.04 -10.41
CA ASP A 424 26.33 -15.31 -11.18
C ASP A 424 25.15 -14.42 -10.78
N GLN A 425 25.07 -13.98 -9.52
CA GLN A 425 24.00 -13.12 -9.05
C GLN A 425 24.04 -11.75 -9.73
N LYS A 426 25.22 -11.09 -9.76
CA LYS A 426 25.39 -9.80 -10.45
C LYS A 426 25.18 -9.90 -11.95
N LEU A 427 25.58 -11.01 -12.56
CA LEU A 427 25.38 -11.24 -13.99
C LEU A 427 23.88 -11.45 -14.29
N ALA A 428 23.16 -12.22 -13.47
CA ALA A 428 21.71 -12.41 -13.59
C ALA A 428 20.94 -11.10 -13.37
N PHE A 429 21.33 -10.31 -12.37
CA PHE A 429 20.82 -8.94 -12.13
C PHE A 429 20.89 -8.09 -13.40
N ALA A 430 22.09 -8.03 -14.00
CA ALA A 430 22.36 -7.20 -15.16
C ALA A 430 21.58 -7.68 -16.40
N ALA A 431 21.52 -8.98 -16.65
CA ALA A 431 20.73 -9.56 -17.73
C ALA A 431 19.25 -9.22 -17.58
N TYR A 432 18.69 -9.45 -16.40
CA TYR A 432 17.27 -9.24 -16.14
C TYR A 432 16.87 -7.77 -16.29
N LEU A 433 17.62 -6.83 -15.68
CA LEU A 433 17.32 -5.42 -15.81
C LEU A 433 17.57 -4.88 -17.23
N ALA A 434 18.58 -5.40 -17.94
CA ALA A 434 18.77 -5.06 -19.35
C ALA A 434 17.58 -5.45 -20.22
N ILE A 435 16.94 -6.59 -19.92
CA ILE A 435 15.69 -7.03 -20.57
C ILE A 435 14.54 -6.09 -20.20
N CYS A 436 14.31 -5.82 -18.91
CA CYS A 436 13.20 -4.96 -18.46
C CYS A 436 13.27 -3.54 -19.07
N LEU A 437 14.48 -2.97 -19.15
CA LEU A 437 14.76 -1.59 -19.52
C LEU A 437 15.12 -1.37 -21.01
N ASP A 438 14.90 -2.37 -21.88
CA ASP A 438 15.21 -2.29 -23.31
C ASP A 438 16.68 -1.94 -23.64
N LEU A 439 17.60 -2.40 -22.80
CA LEU A 439 19.05 -2.25 -23.00
C LEU A 439 19.69 -3.49 -23.63
N ALA A 440 19.00 -4.64 -23.59
CA ALA A 440 19.54 -5.92 -24.07
C ALA A 440 20.05 -5.89 -25.54
N PRO A 441 19.33 -5.30 -26.53
CA PRO A 441 19.84 -5.28 -27.91
C PRO A 441 21.17 -4.52 -28.05
N GLU A 442 21.26 -3.34 -27.43
CA GLU A 442 22.47 -2.50 -27.44
C GLU A 442 23.65 -3.22 -26.75
N LEU A 443 23.41 -3.76 -25.56
CA LEU A 443 24.44 -4.41 -24.75
C LEU A 443 24.93 -5.72 -25.37
N ARG A 444 24.03 -6.47 -26.01
CA ARG A 444 24.38 -7.68 -26.77
C ARG A 444 25.28 -7.36 -27.96
N GLN A 445 25.01 -6.27 -28.69
CA GLN A 445 25.85 -5.84 -29.81
C GLN A 445 27.24 -5.37 -29.34
N LYS A 446 27.28 -4.63 -28.22
CA LYS A 446 28.53 -4.06 -27.69
C LYS A 446 29.43 -5.11 -27.02
N HIS A 447 28.83 -6.09 -26.33
CA HIS A 447 29.54 -7.08 -25.51
C HIS A 447 29.11 -8.53 -25.81
N PRO A 448 29.20 -9.03 -27.07
CA PRO A 448 28.55 -10.27 -27.49
C PRO A 448 29.01 -11.51 -26.71
N GLN A 449 30.31 -11.62 -26.42
CA GLN A 449 30.85 -12.76 -25.66
C GLN A 449 30.40 -12.74 -24.19
N LYS A 450 30.32 -11.56 -23.58
CA LYS A 450 29.85 -11.40 -22.19
C LYS A 450 28.33 -11.59 -22.09
N TRP A 451 27.59 -11.22 -23.13
CA TRP A 451 26.14 -11.35 -23.17
C TRP A 451 25.67 -12.80 -23.00
N ALA A 452 26.31 -13.75 -23.70
CA ALA A 452 26.01 -15.18 -23.53
C ALA A 452 26.21 -15.66 -22.08
N ARG A 453 27.24 -15.15 -21.41
CA ARG A 453 27.52 -15.46 -19.99
C ARG A 453 26.43 -14.92 -19.06
N VAL A 454 25.94 -13.69 -19.27
CA VAL A 454 24.90 -13.13 -18.39
C VAL A 454 23.54 -13.80 -18.59
N LEU A 455 23.21 -14.25 -19.80
CA LEU A 455 22.00 -15.06 -20.02
C LEU A 455 22.11 -16.43 -19.35
N LYS A 456 23.29 -17.08 -19.41
CA LYS A 456 23.54 -18.33 -18.68
C LYS A 456 23.36 -18.13 -17.17
N ALA A 457 23.87 -17.02 -16.62
CA ALA A 457 23.70 -16.69 -15.22
C ALA A 457 22.22 -16.45 -14.87
N LEU A 458 21.44 -15.73 -15.70
CA LEU A 458 20.00 -15.57 -15.45
C LEU A 458 19.24 -16.91 -15.48
N ASN A 459 19.62 -17.82 -16.40
CA ASN A 459 19.02 -19.15 -16.50
C ASN A 459 19.29 -20.04 -15.28
N SER A 460 20.33 -19.77 -14.47
CA SER A 460 20.56 -20.51 -13.21
C SER A 460 19.57 -20.12 -12.10
N TYR A 461 18.73 -19.10 -12.33
CA TYR A 461 17.63 -18.69 -11.45
C TYR A 461 16.27 -19.08 -12.06
N PRO A 462 15.91 -20.38 -12.07
CA PRO A 462 14.76 -20.88 -12.83
C PRO A 462 13.45 -20.23 -12.43
N LYS A 463 13.24 -19.90 -11.14
CA LYS A 463 12.01 -19.25 -10.67
C LYS A 463 11.79 -17.88 -11.33
N VAL A 464 12.86 -17.09 -11.52
CA VAL A 464 12.77 -15.77 -12.16
C VAL A 464 12.39 -15.90 -13.64
N VAL A 465 13.02 -16.85 -14.34
CA VAL A 465 12.77 -17.12 -15.77
C VAL A 465 11.38 -17.71 -15.99
N GLN A 466 10.92 -18.61 -15.12
CA GLN A 466 9.58 -19.20 -15.19
C GLN A 466 8.46 -18.16 -15.14
N VAL A 467 8.63 -17.07 -14.39
CA VAL A 467 7.65 -15.99 -14.40
C VAL A 467 7.60 -15.29 -15.76
N LEU A 468 8.74 -15.01 -16.39
CA LEU A 468 8.77 -14.38 -17.71
C LEU A 468 8.01 -15.22 -18.77
N TYR A 469 8.20 -16.54 -18.77
CA TYR A 469 7.64 -17.42 -19.80
C TYR A 469 6.25 -18.01 -19.48
N PHE A 470 5.93 -18.29 -18.21
CA PHE A 470 4.76 -19.13 -17.91
C PHE A 470 3.79 -18.54 -16.90
N HIS A 471 4.25 -17.66 -16.00
CA HIS A 471 3.42 -17.25 -14.88
C HIS A 471 3.07 -15.76 -14.85
N SER A 472 3.75 -14.92 -15.63
CA SER A 472 3.48 -13.47 -15.60
C SER A 472 2.10 -13.10 -16.18
N PRO A 473 1.44 -12.09 -15.61
CA PRO A 473 0.08 -11.69 -15.97
C PRO A 473 0.06 -10.84 -17.26
N PHE A 474 -1.01 -10.94 -18.04
CA PHE A 474 -1.23 -10.07 -19.19
C PHE A 474 -1.66 -8.64 -18.77
N PRO A 475 -1.24 -7.57 -19.47
CA PRO A 475 -0.32 -7.54 -20.62
C PRO A 475 1.16 -7.40 -20.24
N ALA A 476 1.48 -7.13 -18.97
CA ALA A 476 2.84 -6.84 -18.53
C ALA A 476 3.83 -8.00 -18.76
N GLY A 477 3.38 -9.22 -18.51
CA GLY A 477 4.12 -10.45 -18.73
C GLY A 477 4.44 -10.71 -20.19
N GLU A 478 3.47 -10.51 -21.10
CA GLU A 478 3.68 -10.68 -22.54
C GLU A 478 4.76 -9.71 -23.06
N ARG A 479 4.70 -8.45 -22.63
CA ARG A 479 5.71 -7.44 -22.97
C ARG A 479 7.10 -7.88 -22.53
N LEU A 480 7.26 -8.31 -21.27
CA LEU A 480 8.57 -8.76 -20.76
C LEU A 480 9.06 -10.04 -21.46
N ARG A 481 8.15 -10.97 -21.77
CA ARG A 481 8.48 -12.21 -22.50
C ARG A 481 9.03 -11.92 -23.90
N LYS A 482 8.39 -11.01 -24.65
CA LYS A 482 8.87 -10.59 -25.98
C LYS A 482 10.29 -10.01 -25.89
N LYS A 483 10.56 -9.17 -24.89
CA LYS A 483 11.90 -8.61 -24.65
C LYS A 483 12.92 -9.71 -24.28
N ALA A 484 12.53 -10.67 -23.45
CA ALA A 484 13.39 -11.79 -23.06
C ALA A 484 13.77 -12.68 -24.26
N ILE A 485 12.82 -12.99 -25.14
CA ILE A 485 13.06 -13.75 -26.38
C ILE A 485 13.99 -12.95 -27.30
N ALA A 486 13.74 -11.66 -27.52
CA ALA A 486 14.60 -10.80 -28.35
C ALA A 486 16.03 -10.68 -27.80
N ALA A 487 16.18 -10.71 -26.48
CA ALA A 487 17.46 -10.75 -25.79
C ALA A 487 18.23 -12.07 -25.99
N GLY A 488 17.56 -13.13 -26.46
CA GLY A 488 18.13 -14.48 -26.62
C GLY A 488 18.03 -15.33 -25.35
N LEU A 489 17.21 -14.93 -24.37
CA LEU A 489 16.92 -15.80 -23.22
C LEU A 489 16.16 -17.04 -23.73
N LEU A 490 16.56 -18.22 -23.25
CA LEU A 490 15.95 -19.47 -23.66
C LEU A 490 14.68 -19.72 -22.84
N GLU A 491 13.63 -20.18 -23.52
CA GLU A 491 12.45 -20.70 -22.85
C GLU A 491 12.83 -21.97 -22.06
N PRO A 492 12.45 -22.07 -20.78
CA PRO A 492 12.67 -23.31 -20.03
C PRO A 492 11.90 -24.48 -20.64
N GLU A 493 12.55 -25.65 -20.73
CA GLU A 493 11.94 -26.85 -21.33
C GLU A 493 10.64 -27.28 -20.65
N ASN A 494 10.58 -27.13 -19.32
CA ASN A 494 9.44 -27.55 -18.52
C ASN A 494 8.88 -26.37 -17.74
N ARG A 495 7.55 -26.23 -17.74
CA ARG A 495 6.86 -25.36 -16.80
C ARG A 495 6.89 -26.00 -15.41
N ILE A 496 7.45 -25.29 -14.43
CA ILE A 496 7.47 -25.75 -13.03
C ILE A 496 6.52 -24.92 -12.17
N LYS A 497 6.00 -25.53 -11.10
CA LYS A 497 5.22 -24.85 -10.08
C LYS A 497 6.16 -23.96 -9.24
N ILE A 498 5.85 -22.67 -9.15
CA ILE A 498 6.67 -21.67 -8.45
C ILE A 498 6.04 -21.17 -7.14
N TRP A 499 4.84 -21.63 -6.81
CA TRP A 499 4.09 -21.40 -5.57
C TRP A 499 3.43 -22.69 -5.12
#